data_AF-A0A813A3A1-F1
#
_entry.id   AF-A0A813A3A1-F1
#
_cell.length_a   1.000
_cell.length_b   1.000
_cell.length_c   1.000
_cell.angle_alpha   90.00
_cell.angle_beta   90.00
_cell.angle_gamma   90.00
#
_symmetry.space_group_name_H-M   'P 1'
#
loop_
_entity.id
_entity.type
_entity.pdbx_description
1 polymer ?
#
loop_
_entity_poly.entity_id
_entity_poly.type
_entity_poly.pdbx_seq_one_letter_code
_entity_poly.pdbx_strand_id
1 'polypeptide(L)'
;MDSVPLVRFAASLRKHSSPTTSDNSLGHTTFVMYTVPADAFLKMTEVKMHEELADAGVLTEFDESMGKAMFVSHQWLSEAHPDPDFQQLKVLQDALKNIVAGTSKI
;
A
#
# COMPACT_ATOMS: atom_id res chain seq x y z
N MET A 1 -1.81 -31.21 22.30
CA MET A 1 -1.09 -30.29 21.40
C MET A 1 -0.95 -28.97 22.14
N ASP A 2 0.25 -28.67 22.62
CA ASP A 2 0.51 -27.43 23.33
C ASP A 2 0.35 -26.22 22.41
N SER A 3 -0.33 -25.18 22.92
CA SER A 3 -0.55 -23.94 22.17
C SER A 3 0.78 -23.29 21.78
N VAL A 4 0.96 -23.07 20.48
CA VAL A 4 2.17 -22.42 19.93
C VAL A 4 2.40 -21.06 20.57
N PRO A 5 3.67 -20.62 20.72
CA PRO A 5 4.03 -19.39 21.44
C PRO A 5 3.25 -18.15 21.02
N LEU A 6 2.91 -18.06 19.73
CA LEU A 6 2.17 -16.95 19.13
C LEU A 6 0.72 -16.87 19.63
N VAL A 7 0.06 -18.02 19.83
CA VAL A 7 -1.30 -18.09 20.39
C VAL A 7 -1.29 -17.67 21.87
N ARG A 8 -0.25 -18.04 22.61
CA ARG A 8 -0.08 -17.62 24.01
C ARG A 8 0.15 -16.11 24.13
N PHE A 9 0.94 -15.54 23.23
CA PHE A 9 1.18 -14.09 23.18
C PHE A 9 -0.10 -13.32 22.81
N ALA A 10 -0.85 -13.76 21.78
CA ALA A 10 -2.12 -13.13 21.43
C ALA A 10 -3.15 -13.19 22.58
N ALA A 11 -3.14 -14.27 23.37
CA ALA A 11 -4.01 -14.42 24.53
C ALA A 11 -3.59 -13.53 25.73
N SER A 12 -2.29 -13.23 25.90
CA SER A 12 -1.84 -12.35 26.98
C SER A 12 -2.23 -10.89 26.74
N LEU A 13 -2.30 -10.45 25.48
CA LEU A 13 -2.73 -9.09 25.11
C LEU A 13 -4.19 -8.79 25.50
N ARG A 14 -5.07 -9.80 25.56
CA ARG A 14 -6.48 -9.62 25.96
C ARG A 14 -6.67 -9.43 27.46
N LYS A 15 -5.69 -9.78 28.29
CA LYS A 15 -5.82 -9.72 29.77
C LYS A 15 -5.55 -8.34 30.37
N HIS A 16 -5.05 -7.38 29.59
CA HIS A 16 -4.79 -6.01 30.05
C HIS A 16 -5.90 -5.00 29.74
N SER A 17 -7.06 -5.45 29.23
CA SER A 17 -8.23 -4.60 29.03
C SER A 17 -9.03 -4.48 30.33
N SER A 18 -8.66 -3.59 31.24
CA SER A 18 -9.53 -3.23 32.37
C SER A 18 -10.82 -2.54 31.87
N PRO A 19 -11.97 -2.70 32.56
CA PRO A 19 -13.20 -2.06 32.18
C PRO A 19 -13.18 -0.60 32.63
N THR A 20 -12.81 0.30 31.73
CA THR A 20 -12.89 1.74 31.96
C THR A 20 -14.24 2.26 31.46
N THR A 21 -14.91 3.03 32.31
CA THR A 21 -16.11 3.83 32.07
C THR A 21 -16.19 4.36 30.64
N SER A 22 -17.35 4.21 30.03
CA SER A 22 -17.67 4.55 28.64
C SER A 22 -17.35 6.01 28.28
N ASP A 23 -16.14 6.23 27.78
CA ASP A 23 -15.91 7.25 26.76
C ASP A 23 -15.81 6.50 25.43
N ASN A 24 -16.84 6.63 24.59
CA ASN A 24 -16.97 5.89 23.32
C ASN A 24 -16.05 6.45 22.21
N SER A 25 -15.05 7.26 22.57
CA SER A 25 -14.01 7.72 21.66
C SER A 25 -12.71 6.91 21.83
N LEU A 26 -12.82 5.57 21.81
CA LEU A 26 -11.67 4.75 21.41
C LEU A 26 -11.38 5.11 19.96
N GLY A 27 -10.58 6.16 19.78
CA GLY A 27 -10.25 6.74 18.49
C GLY A 27 -9.82 5.63 17.56
N HIS A 28 -10.67 5.33 16.59
CA HIS A 28 -10.30 4.45 15.49
C HIS A 28 -9.25 5.24 14.72
N THR A 29 -7.97 5.03 15.05
CA THR A 29 -6.88 5.62 14.28
C THR A 29 -6.90 4.95 12.91
N THR A 30 -7.64 5.54 12.00
CA THR A 30 -7.68 5.11 10.60
C THR A 30 -6.36 5.50 9.97
N PHE A 31 -5.60 4.52 9.50
CA PHE A 31 -4.45 4.79 8.64
C PHE A 31 -4.97 5.14 7.26
N VAL A 32 -4.61 6.33 6.80
CA VAL A 32 -4.97 6.78 5.45
C VAL A 32 -4.25 5.93 4.43
N MET A 33 -4.98 5.47 3.41
CA MET A 33 -4.38 4.80 2.26
C MET A 33 -3.94 5.86 1.25
N TYR A 34 -2.63 6.02 1.07
CA TYR A 34 -2.10 6.84 0.01
C TYR A 34 -1.97 6.04 -1.28
N THR A 35 -2.33 6.65 -2.40
CA THR A 35 -2.25 6.06 -3.73
C THR A 35 -1.58 7.03 -4.70
N VAL A 36 -1.06 6.49 -5.81
CA VAL A 36 -0.60 7.29 -6.95
C VAL A 36 -1.69 7.27 -8.02
N PRO A 37 -2.17 8.43 -8.51
CA PRO A 37 -3.10 8.48 -9.64
C PRO A 37 -2.55 7.74 -10.87
N ALA A 38 -3.40 7.04 -11.60
CA ALA A 38 -2.96 6.17 -12.70
C ALA A 38 -2.17 6.94 -13.79
N ASP A 39 -2.58 8.17 -14.13
CA ASP A 39 -1.89 8.97 -15.14
C ASP A 39 -0.52 9.47 -14.65
N ALA A 40 -0.38 9.77 -13.35
CA ALA A 40 0.89 10.08 -12.72
C ALA A 40 1.80 8.85 -12.71
N PHE A 41 1.28 7.68 -12.30
CA PHE A 41 1.99 6.41 -12.31
C PHE A 41 2.55 6.07 -13.70
N LEU A 42 1.78 6.27 -14.77
CA LEU A 42 2.20 5.98 -16.15
C LEU A 42 3.31 6.90 -16.68
N LYS A 43 3.56 8.03 -16.00
CA LYS A 43 4.62 9.02 -16.31
C LYS A 43 5.87 8.86 -15.42
N MET A 44 5.80 8.05 -14.36
CA MET A 44 6.95 7.82 -13.47
C MET A 44 8.09 7.12 -14.23
N THR A 45 9.32 7.46 -13.87
CA THR A 45 10.55 6.87 -14.42
C THR A 45 11.45 6.27 -13.34
N GLU A 46 11.08 6.43 -12.08
CA GLU A 46 11.78 5.90 -10.91
C GLU A 46 10.76 5.70 -9.77
N VAL A 47 11.06 4.79 -8.84
CA VAL A 47 10.32 4.67 -7.58
C VAL A 47 10.99 5.60 -6.58
N LYS A 48 10.25 6.54 -6.01
CA LYS A 48 10.76 7.38 -4.92
C LYS A 48 10.20 6.94 -3.59
N MET A 49 10.82 7.40 -2.51
CA MET A 49 10.30 7.18 -1.17
C MET A 49 8.93 7.87 -1.01
N HIS A 50 8.12 7.33 -0.09
CA HIS A 50 6.78 7.83 0.18
C HIS A 50 6.79 9.34 0.48
N GLU A 51 7.69 9.79 1.33
CA GLU A 51 7.83 11.19 1.75
C GLU A 51 8.17 12.10 0.56
N GLU A 52 9.07 11.67 -0.32
CA GLU A 52 9.43 12.44 -1.51
C GLU A 52 8.24 12.59 -2.48
N LEU A 53 7.43 11.54 -2.63
CA LEU A 53 6.22 11.58 -3.46
C LEU A 53 5.11 12.41 -2.82
N ALA A 54 5.00 12.40 -1.48
CA ALA A 54 4.09 13.27 -0.74
C ALA A 54 4.46 14.74 -0.90
N ASP A 55 5.74 15.08 -0.68
CA ASP A 55 6.26 16.45 -0.82
C ASP A 55 6.13 16.97 -2.25
N ALA A 56 6.28 16.10 -3.25
CA ALA A 56 6.08 16.43 -4.66
C ALA A 56 4.60 16.50 -5.08
N GLY A 57 3.65 16.21 -4.18
CA GLY A 57 2.21 16.20 -4.46
C GLY A 57 1.77 15.08 -5.42
N VAL A 58 2.56 14.01 -5.54
CA VAL A 58 2.26 12.85 -6.40
C VAL A 58 1.35 11.86 -5.67
N LEU A 59 1.48 11.73 -4.34
CA LEU A 59 0.58 10.92 -3.54
C LEU A 59 -0.76 11.61 -3.31
N THR A 60 -1.82 10.82 -3.25
CA THR A 60 -3.16 11.28 -2.92
C THR A 60 -3.80 10.35 -1.91
N GLU A 61 -4.43 10.91 -0.88
CA GLU A 61 -5.29 10.15 0.02
C GLU A 61 -6.43 9.53 -0.79
N PHE A 62 -6.54 8.21 -0.77
CA PHE A 62 -7.57 7.51 -1.52
C PHE A 62 -8.93 7.66 -0.86
N ASP A 63 -9.92 8.03 -1.66
CA ASP A 63 -11.33 7.99 -1.33
C ASP A 63 -12.08 7.11 -2.34
N GLU A 64 -13.09 6.37 -1.89
CA GLU A 64 -13.83 5.44 -2.76
C GLU A 64 -14.57 6.15 -3.91
N SER A 65 -14.87 7.45 -3.79
CA SER A 65 -15.43 8.25 -4.89
C SER A 65 -14.46 8.45 -6.07
N MET A 66 -13.15 8.22 -5.86
CA MET A 66 -12.13 8.30 -6.91
C MET A 66 -12.16 7.08 -7.85
N GLY A 67 -12.87 6.01 -7.48
CA GLY A 67 -13.03 4.80 -8.27
C GLY A 67 -12.36 3.57 -7.66
N LYS A 68 -11.61 2.81 -8.46
CA LYS A 68 -10.96 1.57 -8.02
C LYS A 68 -9.46 1.77 -7.87
N ALA A 69 -8.92 1.32 -6.74
CA ALA A 69 -7.48 1.19 -6.54
C ALA A 69 -6.99 -0.19 -6.98
N MET A 70 -5.74 -0.26 -7.44
CA MET A 70 -5.02 -1.52 -7.66
C MET A 70 -3.97 -1.67 -6.57
N PHE A 71 -3.95 -2.83 -5.91
CA PHE A 71 -2.85 -3.21 -5.04
C PHE A 71 -1.86 -4.07 -5.82
N VAL A 72 -0.59 -3.67 -5.84
CA VAL A 72 0.48 -4.36 -6.55
C VAL A 72 1.59 -4.70 -5.56
N SER A 73 1.81 -6.01 -5.36
CA SER A 73 2.98 -6.47 -4.61
C SER A 73 4.22 -6.34 -5.50
N HIS A 74 5.19 -5.54 -5.07
CA HIS A 74 6.40 -5.25 -5.80
C HIS A 74 7.59 -6.01 -5.20
N GLN A 75 8.39 -6.70 -6.03
CA GLN A 75 9.50 -7.50 -5.54
C GLN A 75 10.73 -6.62 -5.31
N TRP A 76 11.36 -6.76 -4.15
CA TRP A 76 12.60 -6.06 -3.81
C TRP A 76 13.81 -6.69 -4.54
N LEU A 77 14.49 -5.93 -5.40
CA LEU A 77 15.57 -6.42 -6.26
C LEU A 77 17.00 -6.17 -5.75
N SER A 78 17.21 -5.21 -4.84
CA SER A 78 18.56 -4.85 -4.37
C SER A 78 18.55 -4.46 -2.89
N GLU A 79 19.71 -4.36 -2.24
CA GLU A 79 19.74 -3.97 -0.82
C GLU A 79 19.22 -2.55 -0.57
N ALA A 80 19.49 -1.63 -1.49
CA ALA A 80 19.22 -0.20 -1.30
C ALA A 80 17.88 0.25 -1.89
N HIS A 81 17.41 -0.39 -2.96
CA HIS A 81 16.26 0.08 -3.73
C HIS A 81 15.40 -1.08 -4.27
N PRO A 82 14.06 -0.98 -4.22
CA PRO A 82 13.18 -2.08 -4.63
C PRO A 82 13.27 -2.39 -6.13
N ASP A 83 13.44 -1.37 -6.98
CA ASP A 83 13.54 -1.51 -8.44
C ASP A 83 14.57 -0.51 -8.98
N PRO A 84 15.87 -0.76 -8.78
CA PRO A 84 16.94 0.21 -9.01
C PRO A 84 17.01 0.69 -10.47
N ASP A 85 16.57 -0.15 -11.42
CA ASP A 85 16.58 0.14 -12.84
C ASP A 85 15.18 0.44 -13.40
N PHE A 86 14.17 0.57 -12.52
CA PHE A 86 12.75 0.81 -12.86
C PHE A 86 12.15 -0.21 -13.86
N GLN A 87 12.71 -1.42 -13.94
CA GLN A 87 12.33 -2.41 -14.94
C GLN A 87 10.98 -3.05 -14.62
N GLN A 88 10.70 -3.33 -13.35
CA GLN A 88 9.44 -4.00 -12.98
C GLN A 88 8.24 -3.08 -13.16
N LEU A 89 8.34 -1.84 -12.67
CA LEU A 89 7.24 -0.90 -12.85
C LEU A 89 7.08 -0.47 -14.30
N LYS A 90 8.16 -0.42 -15.08
CA LYS A 90 8.07 -0.24 -16.53
C LYS A 90 7.25 -1.34 -17.20
N VAL A 91 7.48 -2.61 -16.84
CA VAL A 91 6.67 -3.74 -17.33
C VAL A 91 5.19 -3.57 -16.96
N LEU A 92 4.89 -3.18 -15.73
CA LEU A 92 3.51 -2.92 -15.30
C LEU A 92 2.89 -1.75 -16.08
N GLN A 93 3.62 -0.63 -16.26
CA GLN A 93 3.15 0.51 -17.05
C GLN A 93 2.81 0.09 -18.48
N ASP A 94 3.66 -0.72 -19.12
CA ASP A 94 3.44 -1.17 -20.49
C ASP A 94 2.22 -2.11 -20.59
N ALA A 95 2.03 -2.99 -19.60
CA ALA A 95 0.82 -3.80 -19.51
C ALA A 95 -0.46 -2.94 -19.35
N LEU A 96 -0.45 -1.95 -18.44
CA LEU A 96 -1.57 -1.04 -18.24
C LEU A 96 -1.85 -0.18 -19.48
N LYS A 97 -0.80 0.31 -20.16
CA LYS A 97 -0.93 1.03 -21.44
C LYS A 97 -1.60 0.16 -22.50
N ASN A 98 -1.21 -1.11 -22.61
CA ASN A 98 -1.81 -2.05 -23.56
C ASN A 98 -3.28 -2.36 -23.21
N ILE A 99 -3.62 -2.45 -21.92
CA ILE A 99 -5.01 -2.62 -21.47
C ILE A 99 -5.85 -1.40 -21.87
N VAL A 100 -5.38 -0.18 -21.59
CA VAL A 100 -6.08 1.07 -21.94
C VAL A 100 -6.22 1.22 -23.45
N ALA A 101 -5.20 0.83 -24.23
CA ALA A 101 -5.24 0.87 -25.69
C ALA A 101 -6.10 -0.25 -26.33
N GLY A 102 -6.59 -1.21 -25.54
CA GLY A 102 -7.32 -2.38 -26.06
C GLY A 102 -6.46 -3.35 -26.87
N THR A 103 -5.14 -3.33 -26.69
CA THR A 103 -4.18 -4.16 -27.42
C THR A 103 -3.65 -5.34 -26.60
N SER A 104 -3.99 -5.41 -25.31
CA SER A 104 -3.65 -6.54 -24.44
C SER A 104 -4.28 -7.86 -24.93
N LYS A 105 -3.56 -8.96 -24.78
CA LYS A 105 -3.98 -10.33 -25.17
C LYS A 105 -3.71 -11.30 -24.01
N ILE A 106 -4.60 -12.27 -23.84
CA ILE A 106 -4.49 -13.36 -22.85
C ILE A 106 -4.22 -14.66 -23.61
#